data_AF-A0A0C9SDN3-F1
#
_entry.id   AF-A0A0C9SDN3-F1
#
_cell.length_a   1.000
_cell.length_b   1.000
_cell.length_c   1.000
_cell.angle_alpha   90.00
_cell.angle_beta   90.00
_cell.angle_gamma   90.00
#
_symmetry.space_group_name_H-M   'P 1'
#
loop_
_entity.id
_entity.type
_entity.pdbx_description
1 polymer ?
#
loop_
_entity_poly.entity_id
_entity_poly.type
_entity_poly.pdbx_seq_one_letter_code
_entity_poly.pdbx_strand_id
1 'polypeptide(L)'
;MQMYQHPLHIMLLRSLICLMASCLKSLELAAWSESSTLQVFSCLFPYIVHTRPKLRKLAQKAVVHVLTGSHAMAATGAPPTHPAVPAVVAFCLPVIRSSSATSLPVTTLHMFGFFKSTLNLFPQSEVKSTCEAMLEVMGAGHP
;
A
#
# COMPACT_ATOMS: atom_id res chain seq x y z
N MET A 1 -20.00 -6.71 2.71
CA MET A 1 -19.19 -5.47 2.89
C MET A 1 -20.00 -4.21 2.51
N GLN A 2 -21.22 -4.06 3.08
CA GLN A 2 -22.22 -3.05 2.70
C GLN A 2 -22.31 -1.85 3.69
N MET A 3 -21.45 -1.77 4.70
CA MET A 3 -21.66 -0.88 5.87
C MET A 3 -21.18 0.59 5.73
N TYR A 4 -20.87 1.09 4.53
CA TYR A 4 -20.37 2.47 4.35
C TYR A 4 -21.26 3.30 3.41
N GLN A 5 -22.56 3.34 3.68
CA GLN A 5 -23.50 4.16 2.92
C GLN A 5 -23.65 5.58 3.51
N HIS A 6 -23.42 5.77 4.81
CA HIS A 6 -23.58 7.10 5.42
C HIS A 6 -22.34 8.00 5.17
N PRO A 7 -22.51 9.24 4.67
CA PRO A 7 -21.41 10.18 4.40
C PRO A 7 -20.47 10.41 5.60
N LEU A 8 -21.02 10.41 6.82
CA LEU A 8 -20.26 10.58 8.06
C LEU A 8 -19.21 9.48 8.27
N HIS A 9 -19.53 8.22 7.98
CA HIS A 9 -18.56 7.12 8.13
C HIS A 9 -17.37 7.28 7.18
N ILE A 10 -17.62 7.75 5.96
CA ILE A 10 -16.56 8.00 4.98
C ILE A 10 -15.66 9.14 5.46
N MET A 11 -16.23 10.21 6.01
CA MET A 11 -15.45 11.32 6.58
C MET A 11 -14.60 10.85 7.76
N LEU A 12 -15.18 10.10 8.69
CA LEU A 12 -14.45 9.54 9.82
C LEU A 12 -13.27 8.67 9.38
N LEU A 13 -13.51 7.74 8.44
CA LEU A 13 -12.43 6.89 7.89
C LEU A 13 -11.32 7.71 7.23
N ARG A 14 -11.67 8.77 6.49
CA ARG A 14 -10.66 9.66 5.89
C ARG A 14 -9.82 10.34 6.96
N SER A 15 -10.45 10.88 8.00
CA SER A 15 -9.75 11.52 9.12
C SER A 15 -8.84 10.55 9.85
N LEU A 16 -9.30 9.31 10.09
CA LEU A 16 -8.49 8.26 10.72
C LEU A 16 -7.30 7.84 9.86
N ILE A 17 -7.47 7.67 8.55
CA ILE A 17 -6.36 7.37 7.62
C ILE A 17 -5.31 8.49 7.65
N CYS A 18 -5.74 9.76 7.63
CA CYS A 18 -4.84 10.91 7.70
C CYS A 18 -4.10 10.96 9.04
N LEU A 19 -4.81 10.80 10.16
CA LEU A 19 -4.23 10.81 11.49
C LEU A 19 -3.19 9.69 11.63
N MET A 20 -3.54 8.48 11.21
CA MET A 20 -2.66 7.31 11.27
C MET A 20 -1.37 7.56 10.48
N ALA A 21 -1.50 8.05 9.24
CA ALA A 21 -0.34 8.35 8.41
C ALA A 21 0.56 9.43 9.03
N SER A 22 -0.03 10.47 9.62
CA SER A 22 0.72 11.52 10.31
C SER A 22 1.47 11.00 11.54
N CYS A 23 0.83 10.19 12.39
CA CYS A 23 1.45 9.59 13.56
C CYS A 23 2.59 8.63 13.16
N LEU A 24 2.36 7.77 12.16
CA LEU A 24 3.38 6.84 11.65
C LEU A 24 4.60 7.58 11.09
N LYS A 25 4.40 8.71 10.40
CA LYS A 25 5.51 9.52 9.89
C LYS A 25 6.38 10.12 10.98
N SER A 26 5.82 10.43 12.15
CA SER A 26 6.60 10.98 13.27
C SER A 26 7.44 9.93 14.00
N LEU A 27 7.29 8.65 13.68
CA LEU A 27 8.07 7.58 14.31
C LEU A 27 9.52 7.61 13.82
N GLU A 28 10.43 7.37 14.76
CA GLU A 28 11.85 7.14 14.50
C GLU A 28 12.09 5.80 13.79
N LEU A 29 13.29 5.62 13.26
CA LEU A 29 13.66 4.41 12.52
C LEU A 29 13.53 3.13 13.37
N ALA A 30 13.93 3.17 14.65
CA ALA A 30 13.89 2.02 15.55
C ALA A 30 12.47 1.47 15.75
N ALA A 31 11.47 2.35 15.82
CA ALA A 31 10.07 1.97 16.00
C ALA A 31 9.51 1.13 14.84
N TRP A 32 10.12 1.18 13.66
CA TRP A 32 9.70 0.38 12.50
C TRP A 32 10.16 -1.07 12.53
N SER A 33 11.05 -1.42 13.47
CA SER A 33 11.41 -2.82 13.77
C SER A 33 10.35 -3.51 14.64
N GLU A 34 9.46 -2.75 15.27
CA GLU A 34 8.41 -3.28 16.13
C GLU A 34 7.23 -3.83 15.33
N SER A 35 6.83 -5.06 15.64
CA SER A 35 5.69 -5.72 14.99
C SER A 35 4.38 -4.94 15.15
N SER A 36 4.18 -4.30 16.31
CA SER A 36 3.01 -3.46 16.59
C SER A 36 2.90 -2.27 15.62
N THR A 37 4.01 -1.60 15.32
CA THR A 37 4.06 -0.50 14.35
C THR A 37 3.65 -0.99 12.95
N LEU A 38 4.19 -2.13 12.52
CA LEU A 38 3.87 -2.72 11.23
C LEU A 38 2.39 -3.16 11.15
N GLN A 39 1.82 -3.68 12.23
CA GLN A 39 0.40 -4.02 12.30
C GLN A 39 -0.49 -2.79 12.14
N VAL A 40 -0.17 -1.71 12.86
CA VAL A 40 -0.89 -0.43 12.76
C VAL A 40 -0.82 0.15 11.35
N PHE A 41 0.35 0.11 10.72
CA PHE A 41 0.50 0.51 9.33
C PHE A 41 -0.32 -0.37 8.37
N SER A 42 -0.35 -1.69 8.63
CA SER A 42 -1.09 -2.65 7.80
C SER A 42 -2.60 -2.43 7.83
N CYS A 43 -3.15 -1.76 8.85
CA CYS A 43 -4.55 -1.34 8.87
C CYS A 43 -4.93 -0.44 7.68
N LEU A 44 -3.96 0.24 7.04
CA LEU A 44 -4.21 1.06 5.85
C LEU A 44 -4.40 0.21 4.58
N PHE A 45 -3.87 -1.01 4.54
CA PHE A 45 -3.70 -1.76 3.30
C PHE A 45 -5.01 -2.17 2.63
N PRO A 46 -6.05 -2.65 3.34
CA PRO A 46 -7.33 -2.97 2.71
C PRO A 46 -7.95 -1.76 1.99
N TYR A 47 -7.65 -0.53 2.43
CA TYR A 47 -8.17 0.68 1.82
C TYR A 47 -7.51 0.99 0.46
N ILE A 48 -6.31 0.47 0.16
CA ILE A 48 -5.58 0.66 -1.11
C ILE A 48 -6.37 0.13 -2.32
N VAL A 49 -7.24 -0.86 -2.11
CA VAL A 49 -8.11 -1.46 -3.14
C VAL A 49 -9.59 -1.23 -2.89
N HIS A 50 -9.95 -0.36 -1.94
CA HIS A 50 -11.34 -0.12 -1.60
C HIS A 50 -12.14 0.36 -2.82
N THR A 51 -13.35 -0.16 -3.01
CA THR A 51 -14.26 0.23 -4.10
C THR A 51 -14.54 1.73 -4.19
N ARG A 52 -14.56 2.46 -3.06
CA ARG A 52 -14.82 3.91 -3.00
C ARG A 52 -13.56 4.70 -3.36
N PRO A 53 -13.54 5.45 -4.50
CA PRO A 53 -12.34 6.12 -4.99
C PRO A 53 -11.75 7.15 -4.01
N LYS A 54 -12.60 7.87 -3.26
CA LYS A 54 -12.16 8.89 -2.30
C LYS A 54 -11.36 8.30 -1.14
N LEU A 55 -11.74 7.12 -0.65
CA LEU A 55 -10.99 6.41 0.40
C LEU A 55 -9.73 5.77 -0.20
N ARG A 56 -9.90 5.11 -1.35
CA ARG A 56 -8.81 4.41 -2.03
C ARG A 56 -7.62 5.30 -2.36
N LYS A 57 -7.86 6.41 -3.08
CA LYS A 57 -6.80 7.36 -3.45
C LYS A 57 -6.15 7.99 -2.22
N LEU A 58 -6.92 8.20 -1.14
CA LEU A 58 -6.38 8.73 0.11
C LEU A 58 -5.45 7.73 0.79
N ALA A 59 -5.86 6.47 0.90
CA ALA A 59 -5.04 5.41 1.49
C ALA A 59 -3.76 5.15 0.68
N GLN A 60 -3.86 5.10 -0.64
CA GLN A 60 -2.71 5.00 -1.55
C GLN A 60 -1.71 6.15 -1.30
N LYS A 61 -2.20 7.40 -1.25
CA LYS A 61 -1.36 8.57 -0.93
C LYS A 61 -0.78 8.51 0.48
N ALA A 62 -1.57 8.07 1.47
CA ALA A 62 -1.13 7.94 2.85
C ALA A 62 0.04 6.96 2.97
N VAL A 63 -0.05 5.79 2.32
CA VAL A 63 1.03 4.80 2.29
C VAL A 63 2.28 5.37 1.62
N VAL A 64 2.16 5.97 0.43
CA VAL A 64 3.30 6.64 -0.24
C VAL A 64 3.93 7.69 0.70
N HIS A 65 3.10 8.50 1.35
CA HIS A 65 3.56 9.60 2.20
C HIS A 65 4.28 9.13 3.47
N VAL A 66 3.91 7.96 4.00
CA VAL A 66 4.64 7.28 5.07
C VAL A 66 5.99 6.78 4.55
N LEU A 67 6.00 6.09 3.41
CA LEU A 67 7.23 5.49 2.86
C LEU A 67 8.26 6.52 2.40
N THR A 68 7.85 7.71 1.93
CA THR A 68 8.78 8.72 1.40
C THR A 68 9.16 9.82 2.39
N GLY A 69 8.30 10.09 3.38
CA GLY A 69 8.42 11.31 4.19
C GLY A 69 8.35 11.06 5.69
N SER A 70 8.57 9.83 6.15
CA SER A 70 8.71 9.55 7.57
C SER A 70 10.03 10.12 8.11
N HIS A 71 10.06 10.41 9.40
CA HIS A 71 11.27 10.84 10.11
C HIS A 71 12.40 9.82 9.95
N ALA A 72 12.04 8.53 9.89
CA ALA A 72 12.93 7.41 9.60
C ALA A 72 13.72 7.56 8.28
N MET A 73 13.13 8.18 7.25
CA MET A 73 13.78 8.40 5.95
C MET A 73 14.53 9.73 5.85
N ALA A 74 14.26 10.68 6.77
CA ALA A 74 14.92 11.98 6.80
C ALA A 74 16.20 11.98 7.66
N ALA A 75 16.42 10.94 8.47
CA ALA A 75 17.56 10.84 9.37
C ALA A 75 18.88 10.63 8.62
N THR A 76 19.98 11.14 9.19
CA THR A 76 21.33 10.86 8.70
C THR A 76 21.63 9.38 8.81
N GLY A 77 21.96 8.72 7.70
CA GLY A 77 22.13 7.26 7.66
C GLY A 77 20.84 6.46 7.45
N ALA A 78 19.77 7.11 6.98
CA ALA A 78 18.55 6.43 6.58
C ALA A 78 18.85 5.29 5.59
N PRO A 79 18.14 4.14 5.70
CA PRO A 79 18.28 3.06 4.74
C PRO A 79 17.85 3.53 3.34
N PRO A 80 18.33 2.87 2.27
CA PRO A 80 17.95 3.23 0.90
C PRO A 80 16.45 3.09 0.63
N THR A 81 15.77 2.23 1.40
CA THR A 81 14.33 1.98 1.32
C THR A 81 13.73 1.88 2.71
N HIS A 82 12.49 2.34 2.86
CA HIS A 82 11.79 2.33 4.14
C HIS A 82 11.61 0.89 4.68
N PRO A 83 11.86 0.60 5.98
CA PRO A 83 11.72 -0.76 6.56
C PRO A 83 10.32 -1.39 6.48
N ALA A 84 9.31 -0.60 6.11
CA ALA A 84 7.91 -1.02 6.05
C ALA A 84 7.51 -1.47 4.63
N VAL A 85 8.39 -1.30 3.64
CA VAL A 85 8.14 -1.75 2.27
C VAL A 85 7.78 -3.24 2.20
N PRO A 86 8.49 -4.16 2.89
CA PRO A 86 8.14 -5.58 2.82
C PRO A 86 6.69 -5.87 3.24
N ALA A 87 6.15 -5.14 4.22
CA ALA A 87 4.77 -5.30 4.65
C ALA A 87 3.77 -4.88 3.55
N VAL A 88 4.06 -3.80 2.81
CA VAL A 88 3.24 -3.36 1.67
C VAL A 88 3.27 -4.41 0.57
N VAL A 89 4.45 -4.93 0.25
CA VAL A 89 4.62 -5.93 -0.81
C VAL A 89 3.93 -7.25 -0.44
N ALA A 90 4.06 -7.69 0.82
CA ALA A 90 3.40 -8.88 1.35
C ALA A 90 1.86 -8.80 1.25
N PHE A 91 1.28 -7.61 1.35
CA PHE A 91 -0.15 -7.40 1.09
C PHE A 91 -0.47 -7.38 -0.41
N CYS A 92 0.31 -6.68 -1.22
CA CYS A 92 0.00 -6.46 -2.63
C CYS A 92 0.13 -7.73 -3.48
N LEU A 93 1.17 -8.53 -3.27
CA LEU A 93 1.47 -9.69 -4.11
C LEU A 93 0.32 -10.73 -4.14
N PRO A 94 -0.26 -11.18 -3.01
CA PRO A 94 -1.39 -12.12 -3.04
C PRO A 94 -2.63 -11.55 -3.73
N VAL A 95 -2.87 -10.24 -3.59
CA VAL A 95 -4.04 -9.59 -4.22
C VAL A 95 -3.95 -9.62 -5.74
N ILE A 96 -2.74 -9.50 -6.29
CA ILE A 96 -2.55 -9.57 -7.75
C ILE A 96 -2.54 -11.01 -8.23
N ARG A 97 -1.79 -11.90 -7.54
CA ARG A 97 -1.70 -13.32 -7.92
C ARG A 97 -3.02 -14.08 -7.81
N SER A 98 -4.00 -13.57 -7.07
CA SER A 98 -5.36 -14.13 -7.05
C SER A 98 -6.19 -13.78 -8.30
N SER A 99 -5.66 -12.96 -9.21
CA SER A 99 -6.31 -12.57 -10.46
C SER A 99 -5.79 -13.40 -11.63
N SER A 100 -6.61 -13.54 -12.69
CA SER A 100 -6.17 -14.11 -13.96
C SER A 100 -6.57 -13.20 -15.12
N ALA A 101 -6.04 -13.42 -16.32
CA ALA A 101 -6.43 -12.64 -17.47
C ALA A 101 -7.89 -12.87 -17.91
N THR A 102 -8.43 -14.05 -17.63
CA THR A 102 -9.84 -14.41 -17.91
C THR A 102 -10.81 -13.89 -16.83
N SER A 103 -10.31 -13.54 -15.66
CA SER A 103 -11.07 -12.95 -14.56
C SER A 103 -10.18 -11.93 -13.86
N LEU A 104 -10.23 -10.69 -14.35
CA LEU A 104 -9.43 -9.57 -13.86
C LEU A 104 -10.32 -8.62 -13.03
N PRO A 105 -10.38 -8.76 -11.70
CA PRO A 105 -11.15 -7.87 -10.87
C PRO A 105 -10.66 -6.42 -10.97
N VAL A 106 -11.56 -5.46 -10.76
CA VAL A 106 -11.20 -4.02 -10.73
C VAL A 106 -10.16 -3.69 -9.64
N THR A 107 -10.07 -4.52 -8.59
CA THR A 107 -9.06 -4.40 -7.53
C THR A 107 -7.64 -4.59 -8.05
N THR A 108 -7.45 -5.41 -9.09
CA THR A 108 -6.15 -5.61 -9.76
C THR A 108 -5.71 -4.34 -10.48
N LEU A 109 -6.63 -3.69 -11.18
CA LEU A 109 -6.39 -2.36 -11.80
C LEU A 109 -6.10 -1.29 -10.74
N HIS A 110 -6.78 -1.35 -9.58
CA HIS A 110 -6.48 -0.48 -8.46
C HIS A 110 -5.06 -0.68 -7.91
N MET A 111 -4.58 -1.92 -7.86
CA MET A 111 -3.20 -2.23 -7.48
C MET A 111 -2.18 -1.73 -8.51
N PHE A 112 -2.42 -1.93 -9.80
CA PHE A 112 -1.51 -1.41 -10.84
C PHE A 112 -1.41 0.12 -10.78
N GLY A 113 -2.54 0.79 -10.55
CA GLY A 113 -2.56 2.25 -10.33
C GLY A 113 -1.77 2.67 -9.07
N PHE A 114 -1.78 1.87 -8.02
CA PHE A 114 -0.99 2.11 -6.80
C PHE A 114 0.51 1.96 -7.07
N PHE A 115 0.90 0.89 -7.76
CA PHE A 115 2.29 0.59 -8.10
C PHE A 115 2.98 1.66 -8.95
N LYS A 116 2.23 2.37 -9.79
CA LYS A 116 2.74 3.55 -10.51
C LYS A 116 3.42 4.57 -9.56
N SER A 117 2.97 4.64 -8.31
CA SER A 117 3.48 5.58 -7.30
C SER A 117 4.37 4.94 -6.22
N THR A 118 4.49 3.61 -6.17
CA THR A 118 5.22 2.91 -5.11
C THR A 118 6.35 2.02 -5.57
N LEU A 119 6.37 1.56 -6.83
CA LEU A 119 7.42 0.65 -7.31
C LEU A 119 8.83 1.26 -7.19
N ASN A 120 8.97 2.57 -7.42
CA ASN A 120 10.25 3.27 -7.26
C ASN A 120 10.72 3.39 -5.79
N LEU A 121 9.86 3.05 -4.83
CA LEU A 121 10.18 3.06 -3.40
C LEU A 121 10.65 1.69 -2.91
N PHE A 122 10.50 0.65 -3.73
CA PHE A 122 10.82 -0.71 -3.35
C PHE A 122 12.30 -1.02 -3.58
N PRO A 123 12.90 -1.92 -2.77
CA PRO A 123 14.23 -2.42 -3.07
C PRO A 123 14.19 -3.25 -4.35
N GLN A 124 15.33 -3.38 -5.02
CA GLN A 124 15.41 -3.99 -6.35
C GLN A 124 14.83 -5.41 -6.41
N SER A 125 15.00 -6.21 -5.35
CA SER A 125 14.43 -7.56 -5.25
C SER A 125 12.90 -7.55 -5.32
N GLU A 126 12.26 -6.63 -4.60
CA GLU A 126 10.80 -6.50 -4.55
C GLU A 126 10.24 -5.85 -5.81
N VAL A 127 10.97 -4.93 -6.44
CA VAL A 127 10.61 -4.41 -7.78
C VAL A 127 10.52 -5.56 -8.78
N LYS A 128 11.54 -6.42 -8.82
CA LYS A 128 11.57 -7.58 -9.72
C LYS A 128 10.38 -8.52 -9.45
N SER A 129 10.21 -8.97 -8.20
CA SER A 129 9.12 -9.87 -7.80
C SER A 129 7.73 -9.30 -8.11
N THR A 130 7.55 -7.99 -7.88
CA THR A 130 6.28 -7.31 -8.17
C THR A 130 6.01 -7.23 -9.67
N CYS A 131 7.01 -6.88 -10.48
CA CYS A 131 6.88 -6.83 -11.94
C CYS A 131 6.62 -8.22 -12.54
N GLU A 132 7.29 -9.26 -12.06
CA GLU A 132 7.04 -10.64 -12.48
C GLU A 132 5.59 -11.05 -12.20
N ALA A 133 5.07 -10.76 -11.00
CA ALA A 133 3.67 -11.03 -10.66
C ALA A 133 2.67 -10.25 -11.53
N MET A 134 2.99 -8.98 -11.86
CA MET A 134 2.16 -8.18 -12.78
C MET A 134 2.14 -8.78 -14.19
N LEU A 135 3.32 -9.18 -14.70
CA LEU A 135 3.46 -9.77 -16.03
C LEU A 135 2.78 -11.13 -16.13
N GLU A 136 2.85 -11.97 -15.09
CA GLU A 136 2.16 -13.26 -15.04
C GLU A 136 0.65 -13.11 -15.21
N VAL A 137 0.03 -12.18 -14.48
CA VAL A 137 -1.41 -11.91 -14.58
C VAL A 137 -1.80 -11.34 -15.94
N MET A 138 -0.93 -10.53 -16.55
CA MET A 138 -1.18 -9.96 -17.89
C MET A 138 -0.94 -10.97 -19.02
N GLY A 139 0.04 -11.86 -18.86
CA GLY A 139 0.45 -12.85 -19.85
C GLY A 139 -0.40 -14.12 -19.86
N ALA A 140 -1.03 -14.48 -18.73
CA ALA A 140 -1.92 -15.64 -18.61
C ALA A 140 -3.23 -15.55 -19.43
N GLY A 141 -3.37 -14.56 -20.32
CA GLY A 141 -4.51 -14.33 -21.20
C GLY A 141 -4.24 -14.56 -22.67
N HIS A 142 -3.08 -15.06 -23.02
CA HIS A 142 -2.76 -15.44 -24.39
C HIS A 142 -2.63 -16.96 -24.46
N PRO A 143 -3.33 -17.64 -25.40
CA PRO A 143 -3.13 -19.06 -25.65
C PRO A 143 -1.70 -19.38 -26.10
#